data_AF-A0A131XI23-F1
#
_entry.id   AF-A0A131XI23-F1
#
_cell.length_a   1.000
_cell.length_b   1.000
_cell.length_c   1.000
_cell.angle_alpha   90.00
_cell.angle_beta   90.00
_cell.angle_gamma   90.00
#
_symmetry.space_group_name_H-M   'P 1'
#
loop_
_entity.id
_entity.type
_entity.pdbx_description
1 polymer ?
#
loop_
_entity_poly.entity_id
_entity_poly.type
_entity_poly.pdbx_seq_one_letter_code
_entity_poly.pdbx_strand_id
1 'polypeptide(L)'
;LYYTLFYSRPSYCVLCWGTTTAQNYKTLLTLQKKVLRLIEGYYGHPQHFSTRPLFSKYFLLQANQIYYYKLLLYIKNNKLYPMYDSSRCVEYCLRTPGIRIPRTRTTYGQQHTDYQIPSLLNKLENVV
;
A
#
# COMPACT_ATOMS: atom_id res chain seq x y z
N LEU A 1 -8.73 -16.11 -13.57
CA LEU A 1 -7.36 -16.60 -13.82
C LEU A 1 -6.30 -15.79 -13.05
N TYR A 2 -6.24 -14.46 -13.19
CA TYR A 2 -5.25 -13.63 -12.47
C TYR A 2 -5.34 -13.77 -10.93
N TYR A 3 -6.54 -13.56 -10.36
CA TYR A 3 -6.75 -13.61 -8.91
C TYR A 3 -6.52 -15.00 -8.30
N THR A 4 -6.81 -16.06 -9.04
CA THR A 4 -6.71 -17.44 -8.53
C THR A 4 -5.28 -17.96 -8.56
N LEU A 5 -4.52 -17.68 -9.64
CA LEU A 5 -3.20 -18.26 -9.83
C LEU A 5 -2.06 -17.32 -9.48
N PHE A 6 -2.18 -16.04 -9.86
CA PHE A 6 -1.08 -15.11 -9.75
C PHE A 6 -1.14 -14.29 -8.47
N TYR A 7 -2.30 -13.77 -8.08
CA TYR A 7 -2.43 -12.79 -6.98
C TYR A 7 -1.91 -13.26 -5.60
N SER A 8 -1.90 -14.56 -5.33
CA SER A 8 -1.35 -15.13 -4.09
C SER A 8 0.14 -14.81 -3.91
N ARG A 9 0.93 -14.88 -4.98
CA ARG A 9 2.38 -14.65 -4.95
C ARG A 9 2.79 -13.20 -4.68
N PRO A 10 2.35 -12.18 -5.44
CA PRO A 10 2.68 -10.79 -5.13
C PRO A 10 2.08 -10.37 -3.79
N SER A 11 0.93 -10.91 -3.37
CA SER A 11 0.39 -10.65 -2.02
C SER A 11 1.34 -11.13 -0.92
N TYR A 12 1.88 -12.34 -1.04
CA TYR A 12 2.88 -12.86 -0.11
C TYR A 12 4.18 -12.05 -0.15
N CYS A 13 4.72 -11.80 -1.36
CA CYS A 13 5.93 -10.99 -1.52
C CYS A 13 5.78 -9.58 -0.95
N VAL A 14 4.62 -8.96 -1.12
CA VAL A 14 4.33 -7.64 -0.53
C VAL A 14 4.24 -7.71 0.99
N LEU A 15 3.78 -8.82 1.57
CA LEU A 15 3.76 -8.99 3.02
C LEU A 15 5.18 -9.14 3.58
N CYS A 16 6.04 -9.91 2.93
CA CYS A 16 7.43 -10.12 3.38
C CYS A 16 8.35 -8.92 3.08
N TRP A 17 8.18 -8.26 1.94
CA TRP A 17 9.12 -7.25 1.43
C TRP A 17 8.52 -5.86 1.26
N GLY A 18 7.22 -5.67 1.54
CA GLY A 18 6.54 -4.38 1.31
C GLY A 18 7.13 -3.22 2.10
N THR A 19 7.81 -3.49 3.20
CA THR A 19 8.43 -2.45 4.03
C THR A 19 9.88 -2.13 3.64
N THR A 20 10.49 -2.95 2.76
CA THR A 20 11.96 -3.07 2.71
C THR A 20 12.65 -2.14 1.70
N THR A 21 12.22 -2.02 0.43
CA THR A 21 12.81 -1.07 -0.54
C THR A 21 11.89 -0.75 -1.72
N ALA A 22 12.06 0.43 -2.33
CA ALA A 22 11.35 0.82 -3.57
C ALA A 22 11.72 -0.07 -4.78
N GLN A 23 12.93 -0.62 -4.80
CA GLN A 23 13.39 -1.50 -5.88
C GLN A 23 12.58 -2.81 -5.92
N ASN A 24 12.25 -3.38 -4.76
CA ASN A 24 11.42 -4.59 -4.67
C ASN A 24 10.01 -4.35 -5.22
N TYR A 25 9.45 -3.15 -5.03
CA TYR A 25 8.17 -2.80 -5.66
C TYR A 25 8.28 -2.69 -7.17
N LYS A 26 9.38 -2.13 -7.68
CA LYS A 26 9.61 -2.02 -9.12
C LYS A 26 9.69 -3.40 -9.78
N THR A 27 10.37 -4.36 -9.16
CA THR A 27 10.45 -5.74 -9.66
C THR A 27 9.09 -6.46 -9.61
N LEU A 28 8.32 -6.28 -8.53
CA LEU A 28 6.95 -6.83 -8.46
C LEU A 28 6.02 -6.22 -9.51
N LEU A 29 6.13 -4.90 -9.75
CA LEU A 29 5.35 -4.22 -10.79
C LEU A 29 5.72 -4.69 -12.20
N THR A 30 7.00 -4.93 -12.49
CA THR A 30 7.41 -5.46 -13.79
C THR A 30 6.89 -6.89 -13.99
N LEU A 31 6.89 -7.73 -12.95
CA LEU A 31 6.29 -9.05 -12.99
C LEU A 31 4.78 -9.00 -13.24
N GLN A 32 4.04 -8.15 -12.51
CA GLN A 32 2.61 -7.94 -12.74
C GLN A 32 2.30 -7.56 -14.19
N LYS A 33 3.08 -6.63 -14.75
CA LYS A 33 2.93 -6.17 -16.15
C LYS A 33 3.21 -7.28 -17.15
N LYS A 34 4.21 -8.13 -16.91
CA LYS A 34 4.50 -9.29 -17.77
C LYS A 34 3.34 -10.29 -17.78
N VAL A 35 2.79 -10.62 -16.61
CA VAL A 35 1.64 -11.54 -16.52
C VAL A 35 0.40 -10.97 -17.21
N LEU A 36 0.12 -9.68 -17.05
CA LEU A 36 -1.03 -9.06 -17.73
C LEU A 36 -0.91 -9.13 -19.25
N ARG A 37 0.29 -8.97 -19.79
CA ARG A 37 0.53 -9.12 -21.24
C ARG A 37 0.37 -10.54 -21.72
N LEU A 38 0.79 -11.52 -20.92
CA LEU A 38 0.59 -12.93 -21.24
C LEU A 38 -0.90 -13.30 -21.28
N ILE A 39 -1.69 -12.79 -20.33
CA ILE A 39 -3.14 -13.05 -20.27
C ILE A 39 -3.88 -12.47 -21.49
N GLU A 40 -3.47 -11.29 -21.97
CA GLU A 40 -4.05 -10.66 -23.16
C GLU A 40 -3.45 -11.22 -24.47
N GLY A 41 -2.46 -12.12 -24.41
CA GLY A 41 -1.81 -12.68 -25.60
C GLY A 41 -0.98 -11.66 -26.40
N TYR A 42 -0.44 -10.63 -25.75
CA TYR A 42 0.34 -9.59 -26.43
C TYR A 42 1.83 -9.98 -26.54
N TYR A 43 2.30 -10.22 -27.76
CA TYR A 43 3.68 -10.61 -28.08
C TYR A 43 4.57 -9.46 -28.59
N GLY A 44 4.03 -8.24 -28.67
CA GLY A 44 4.76 -7.07 -29.18
C GLY A 44 5.77 -6.47 -28.20
N HIS A 45 6.50 -5.46 -28.68
CA HIS A 45 7.53 -4.81 -27.89
C HIS A 45 6.97 -4.07 -26.66
N PRO A 46 7.56 -4.27 -25.46
CA PRO A 46 7.11 -3.69 -24.19
C PRO A 46 6.90 -2.17 -24.15
N GLN A 47 7.58 -1.43 -25.00
CA GLN A 47 7.65 0.02 -24.95
C GLN A 47 6.48 0.68 -25.69
N HIS A 48 5.91 -0.02 -26.68
CA HIS A 48 4.83 0.52 -27.51
C HIS A 48 3.45 0.42 -26.86
N PHE A 49 3.29 -0.48 -25.87
CA PHE A 49 2.02 -0.68 -25.19
C PHE A 49 2.10 -0.39 -23.69
N SER A 50 1.41 0.69 -23.30
CA SER A 50 1.18 1.02 -21.90
C SER A 50 0.31 -0.05 -21.25
N THR A 51 0.70 -0.47 -20.05
CA THR A 51 -0.07 -1.44 -19.25
C THR A 51 -1.15 -0.78 -18.41
N ARG A 52 -1.15 0.56 -18.29
CA ARG A 52 -2.19 1.32 -17.58
C ARG A 52 -3.63 0.98 -18.02
N PRO A 53 -3.97 0.92 -19.32
CA PRO A 53 -5.32 0.53 -19.74
C PRO A 53 -5.69 -0.88 -19.31
N LEU A 54 -4.73 -1.82 -19.26
CA LEU A 54 -4.97 -3.19 -18.81
C LEU A 54 -5.30 -3.26 -17.32
N PHE A 55 -4.61 -2.47 -16.50
CA PHE A 55 -4.95 -2.39 -15.06
C PHE A 55 -6.37 -1.87 -14.85
N SER A 56 -6.80 -0.86 -15.62
CA SER A 56 -8.16 -0.34 -15.56
C SER A 56 -9.19 -1.36 -16.06
N LYS A 57 -8.94 -2.00 -17.21
CA LYS A 57 -9.80 -3.03 -17.82
C LYS A 57 -10.11 -4.18 -16.87
N TYR A 58 -9.12 -4.62 -16.10
CA TYR A 58 -9.26 -5.74 -15.16
C TYR A 58 -9.51 -5.30 -13.71
N PHE A 59 -9.66 -3.99 -13.44
CA PHE A 59 -9.80 -3.42 -12.09
C PHE A 59 -8.73 -3.90 -11.10
N LEU A 60 -7.49 -3.99 -11.57
CA LEU A 60 -6.37 -4.52 -10.79
C LEU A 60 -5.64 -3.44 -10.02
N LEU A 61 -5.37 -3.73 -8.74
CA LEU A 61 -4.47 -2.93 -7.92
C LEU A 61 -3.01 -3.19 -8.32
N GLN A 62 -2.23 -2.11 -8.36
CA GLN A 62 -0.79 -2.19 -8.54
C GLN A 62 -0.11 -2.73 -7.28
N ALA A 63 1.02 -3.41 -7.42
CA ALA A 63 1.74 -4.04 -6.29
C ALA A 63 2.05 -3.08 -5.13
N ASN A 64 2.35 -1.81 -5.43
CA ASN A 64 2.56 -0.75 -4.43
C ASN A 64 1.29 -0.46 -3.61
N GLN A 65 0.10 -0.59 -4.20
CA GLN A 65 -1.19 -0.34 -3.55
C GLN A 65 -1.68 -1.57 -2.75
N ILE A 66 -1.28 -2.78 -3.15
CA ILE A 66 -1.67 -4.03 -2.46
C ILE A 66 -1.23 -4.00 -0.99
N TYR A 67 -0.04 -3.46 -0.69
CA TYR A 67 0.45 -3.33 0.68
C TYR A 67 -0.49 -2.49 1.54
N TYR A 68 -0.78 -1.27 1.09
CA TYR A 68 -1.66 -0.35 1.81
C TYR A 68 -3.07 -0.90 1.96
N TYR A 69 -3.60 -1.57 0.93
CA TYR A 69 -4.89 -2.23 1.00
C TYR A 69 -4.93 -3.31 2.09
N LYS A 70 -3.90 -4.16 2.17
CA LYS A 70 -3.80 -5.20 3.21
C LYS A 70 -3.61 -4.60 4.61
N LEU A 71 -2.82 -3.53 4.71
CA LEU A 71 -2.63 -2.80 5.97
C LEU A 71 -3.95 -2.18 6.45
N LEU A 72 -4.74 -1.58 5.57
CA LEU A 72 -6.08 -1.07 5.89
C LEU A 72 -7.04 -2.17 6.31
N LEU A 73 -7.01 -3.32 5.62
CA LEU A 73 -7.82 -4.48 6.01
C LEU A 73 -7.44 -4.98 7.41
N TYR A 74 -6.14 -5.02 7.73
CA TYR A 74 -5.64 -5.37 9.04
C TYR A 74 -6.12 -4.40 10.13
N ILE A 75 -6.04 -3.09 9.87
CA ILE A 75 -6.55 -2.06 10.78
C ILE A 75 -8.05 -2.25 11.04
N LYS A 76 -8.83 -2.45 9.96
CA LYS A 76 -10.29 -2.67 10.05
C LYS A 76 -10.63 -3.91 10.85
N ASN A 77 -9.98 -5.03 10.58
CA ASN A 77 -10.28 -6.31 11.22
C ASN A 77 -9.94 -6.31 12.70
N ASN A 78 -8.81 -5.69 13.07
CA ASN A 78 -8.38 -5.59 14.47
C ASN A 78 -8.95 -4.38 15.21
N LYS A 79 -9.81 -3.58 14.54
CA LYS A 79 -10.38 -2.34 15.08
C LYS A 79 -9.30 -1.40 15.65
N LEU A 80 -8.14 -1.32 15.00
CA LEU A 80 -7.01 -0.47 15.40
C LEU A 80 -7.23 0.98 14.97
N TYR A 81 -8.44 1.47 15.16
CA TYR A 81 -8.73 2.88 15.00
C TYR A 81 -8.08 3.59 16.19
N PRO A 82 -7.08 4.46 15.95
CA PRO A 82 -6.58 5.28 17.04
C PRO A 82 -7.76 6.11 17.52
N MET A 83 -8.14 5.92 18.78
CA MET A 83 -8.96 6.93 19.44
C MET A 83 -8.18 8.23 19.33
N TYR A 84 -8.76 9.21 18.65
CA TYR A 84 -8.30 10.58 18.77
C TYR A 84 -8.21 10.86 20.27
N ASP A 85 -7.01 11.19 20.74
CA ASP A 85 -6.82 11.61 22.11
C ASP A 85 -7.42 13.02 22.23
N SER A 86 -8.75 13.08 22.35
CA SER A 86 -9.55 14.31 22.42
C SER A 86 -9.14 15.19 23.60
N SER A 87 -8.41 14.63 24.57
CA SER A 87 -7.83 15.32 25.71
C SER A 87 -6.73 16.32 25.36
N ARG A 88 -6.25 16.35 24.09
CA ARG A 88 -5.14 17.22 23.66
C ARG A 88 -5.55 18.49 22.94
N CYS A 89 -6.83 18.64 22.64
CA CYS A 89 -7.36 19.93 22.22
C CYS A 89 -7.50 20.81 23.46
N VAL A 90 -6.46 21.60 23.76
CA VAL A 90 -6.63 22.81 24.56
C VAL A 90 -7.62 23.71 23.80
N GLU A 91 -8.44 24.49 24.50
CA GLU A 91 -9.60 25.28 24.02
C GLU A 91 -9.46 25.99 22.65
N TYR A 92 -8.25 26.18 22.13
CA TYR A 92 -7.91 26.79 20.85
C TYR A 92 -6.92 25.92 20.02
N CYS A 93 -7.31 24.71 19.64
CA CYS A 93 -6.53 23.92 18.66
C CYS A 93 -6.82 24.37 17.22
N LEU A 94 -6.02 25.30 16.68
CA LEU A 94 -6.09 25.76 15.28
C LEU A 94 -5.54 24.74 14.26
N ARG A 95 -4.94 23.64 14.73
CA ARG A 95 -4.45 22.54 13.89
C ARG A 95 -5.12 21.26 14.33
N THR A 96 -5.67 20.50 13.39
CA THR A 96 -6.20 19.16 13.65
C THR A 96 -5.08 18.28 14.20
N PRO A 97 -5.18 17.76 15.44
CA PRO A 97 -4.11 16.97 16.02
C PRO A 97 -4.10 15.58 15.38
N GLY A 98 -3.25 15.38 14.37
CA GLY A 98 -3.06 14.07 13.76
C GLY A 98 -2.59 13.01 14.77
N ILE A 99 -2.76 11.74 14.41
CA ILE A 99 -2.42 10.60 15.26
C ILE A 99 -0.91 10.61 15.54
N ARG A 100 -0.54 10.39 16.81
CA ARG A 100 0.87 10.38 17.23
C ARG A 100 1.61 9.21 16.61
N ILE A 101 2.70 9.52 15.91
CA ILE A 101 3.61 8.53 15.36
C ILE A 101 4.77 8.30 16.36
N PRO A 102 5.15 7.05 16.66
CA PRO A 102 6.29 6.77 17.53
C PRO A 102 7.59 7.32 16.93
N ARG A 103 8.48 7.87 17.77
CA ARG A 103 9.77 8.38 17.34
C ARG A 103 10.74 7.22 17.14
N THR A 104 11.09 6.92 15.90
CA THR A 104 12.03 5.86 15.55
C THR A 104 13.27 6.43 14.88
N ARG A 105 14.47 6.01 15.32
CA ARG A 105 15.75 6.41 14.70
C ARG A 105 16.19 5.49 13.55
N THR A 106 15.71 4.25 13.53
CA THR A 106 16.10 3.23 12.55
C THR A 106 15.05 3.10 11.45
N THR A 107 15.49 2.72 10.25
CA THR A 107 14.61 2.35 9.13
C THR A 107 13.71 1.18 9.51
N TYR A 108 14.25 0.18 10.22
CA TYR A 108 13.47 -0.94 10.75
C TYR A 108 12.32 -0.49 11.65
N GLY A 109 12.55 0.49 12.54
CA GLY A 109 11.48 1.04 13.38
C GLY A 109 10.37 1.69 12.56
N GLN A 110 10.72 2.36 11.45
CA GLN A 110 9.72 2.92 10.52
C GLN A 110 8.90 1.84 9.80
N GLN A 111 9.41 0.61 9.70
CA GLN A 111 8.70 -0.52 9.07
C GLN A 111 7.69 -1.17 10.00
N HIS A 112 7.75 -0.90 11.32
CA HIS A 112 6.85 -1.48 12.29
C HIS A 112 5.41 -1.00 12.10
N THR A 113 4.44 -1.85 12.45
CA THR A 113 3.01 -1.51 12.35
C THR A 113 2.67 -0.26 13.16
N ASP A 114 3.31 -0.08 14.31
CA ASP A 114 3.10 1.07 15.20
C ASP A 114 3.50 2.40 14.56
N TYR A 115 4.41 2.38 13.59
CA TYR A 115 4.79 3.57 12.82
C TYR A 115 3.93 3.69 11.55
N GLN A 116 3.74 2.57 10.83
CA GLN A 116 3.07 2.53 9.53
C GLN A 116 1.57 2.86 9.62
N ILE A 117 0.87 2.33 10.63
CA ILE A 117 -0.57 2.55 10.83
C ILE A 117 -0.88 4.04 11.05
N PRO A 118 -0.32 4.73 12.07
CA PRO A 118 -0.62 6.15 12.28
C PRO A 118 -0.11 7.02 11.12
N SER A 119 1.01 6.67 10.49
CA SER A 119 1.49 7.39 9.30
C SER A 119 0.53 7.28 8.11
N LEU A 120 -0.06 6.10 7.89
CA LEU A 120 -1.04 5.89 6.82
C LEU A 120 -2.34 6.64 7.10
N LEU A 121 -2.86 6.56 8.33
CA LEU A 121 -4.11 7.21 8.71
C LEU A 121 -3.99 8.73 8.61
N ASN A 122 -2.90 9.32 9.10
CA ASN A 122 -2.63 10.75 8.94
C ASN A 122 -2.58 11.17 7.46
N LYS A 123 -2.02 10.33 6.58
CA LYS A 123 -2.00 10.63 5.13
C LYS A 123 -3.39 10.62 4.51
N LEU A 124 -4.30 9.77 4.99
CA LEU A 124 -5.67 9.68 4.48
C LEU A 124 -6.51 10.86 4.97
N GLU A 125 -6.33 11.29 6.22
CA GLU A 125 -7.04 12.45 6.77
C GLU A 125 -6.68 13.77 6.09
N ASN A 126 -5.43 13.94 5.63
CA ASN A 126 -5.02 15.14 4.90
C ASN A 126 -5.55 15.21 3.45
N VAL A 127 -6.13 14.13 2.94
CA VAL A 127 -6.64 14.03 1.56
C VAL A 127 -8.15 14.28 1.49
N VAL A 128 -8.83 14.25 2.64
CA VAL A 128 -10.28 14.54 2.79
C VAL A 128 -10.45 15.98 3.25
#